data_AF-L5NU74-F1
#
_entry.id   AF-L5NU74-F1
#
_cell.length_a   1.000
_cell.length_b   1.000
_cell.length_c   1.000
_cell.angle_alpha   90.00
_cell.angle_beta   90.00
_cell.angle_gamma   90.00
#
_symmetry.space_group_name_H-M   'P 1'
#
loop_
_entity.id
_entity.type
_entity.pdbx_description
1 polymer ?
#
loop_
_entity_poly.entity_id
_entity_poly.type
_entity_poly.pdbx_seq_one_letter_code
_entity_poly.pdbx_strand_id
1 'polypeptide(L)'
;ATRGFDAATGFLGDAPVTGVVAYGERVGAGHDRGDVDAANGTNADGGVTILDAPSRVEEAATGLAAAGAHLVLHVTGQGTPAGHPVVPVVKLSGDADTLAAVPDDIDLDAREADADDLESLLLAVADGDRACAERHGLTEFAIARAGPST
;
A
#
# COMPACT_ATOMS: atom_id res chain seq x y z
N ALA A 1 -19.73 20.90 0.30
CA ALA A 1 -18.81 21.50 -0.69
C ALA A 1 -18.05 20.38 -1.36
N THR A 2 -18.17 20.21 -2.67
CA THR A 2 -17.37 19.25 -3.44
C THR A 2 -15.92 19.69 -3.39
N ARG A 3 -15.05 18.89 -2.76
CA ARG A 3 -13.60 19.11 -2.82
C ARG A 3 -13.17 18.95 -4.29
N GLY A 4 -12.41 19.91 -4.82
CA GLY A 4 -11.86 19.83 -6.17
C GLY A 4 -10.83 18.70 -6.29
N PHE A 5 -10.46 18.34 -7.52
CA PHE A 5 -9.50 17.26 -7.81
C PHE A 5 -8.21 17.41 -7.00
N ASP A 6 -7.58 18.59 -7.01
CA ASP A 6 -6.34 18.86 -6.27
C ASP A 6 -6.51 18.70 -4.74
N ALA A 7 -7.69 19.02 -4.20
CA ALA A 7 -7.97 18.82 -2.78
C ALA A 7 -8.24 17.34 -2.44
N ALA A 8 -8.55 16.52 -3.44
CA ALA A 8 -8.73 15.07 -3.30
C ALA A 8 -7.43 14.30 -3.55
N THR A 9 -6.52 14.81 -4.39
CA THR A 9 -5.32 14.11 -4.83
C THR A 9 -4.02 14.72 -4.34
N GLY A 10 -4.03 15.94 -3.79
CA GLY A 10 -2.81 16.64 -3.37
C GLY A 10 -1.98 15.92 -2.31
N PHE A 11 -2.55 14.94 -1.59
CA PHE A 11 -1.81 14.07 -0.68
C PHE A 11 -0.91 13.05 -1.41
N LEU A 12 -1.14 12.80 -2.70
CA LEU A 12 -0.33 11.93 -3.55
C LEU A 12 0.95 12.63 -4.05
N GLY A 13 1.12 13.93 -3.77
CA GLY A 13 2.21 14.75 -4.26
C GLY A 13 2.06 15.17 -5.73
N ASP A 14 3.15 15.65 -6.32
CA ASP A 14 3.19 16.17 -7.70
C ASP A 14 3.53 15.09 -8.74
N ALA A 15 3.70 13.84 -8.31
CA ALA A 15 4.02 12.73 -9.19
C ALA A 15 2.84 12.46 -10.15
N PRO A 16 3.09 12.32 -11.47
CA PRO A 16 2.01 12.10 -12.43
C PRO A 16 1.36 10.73 -12.19
N VAL A 17 0.04 10.67 -12.35
CA VAL A 17 -0.67 9.39 -12.44
C VAL A 17 -0.39 8.80 -13.82
N THR A 18 0.28 7.65 -13.86
CA THR A 18 0.75 7.01 -15.09
C THR A 18 -0.19 5.93 -15.61
N GLY A 19 -1.13 5.47 -14.79
CA GLY A 19 -2.09 4.47 -15.20
C GLY A 19 -3.07 4.05 -14.11
N VAL A 20 -4.04 3.25 -14.52
CA VAL A 20 -4.98 2.56 -13.64
C VAL A 20 -4.95 1.08 -14.00
N VAL A 21 -4.77 0.20 -13.02
CA VAL A 21 -4.81 -1.26 -13.20
C VAL A 21 -6.02 -1.84 -12.47
N ALA A 22 -6.67 -2.83 -13.07
CA ALA A 22 -7.77 -3.52 -12.43
C ALA A 22 -7.27 -4.55 -11.40
N TYR A 23 -8.15 -4.95 -10.48
CA TYR A 23 -7.85 -6.02 -9.53
C TYR A 23 -7.37 -7.32 -10.22
N GLY A 24 -6.15 -7.75 -9.91
CA GLY A 24 -5.52 -8.94 -10.49
C GLY A 24 -4.67 -8.68 -11.74
N GLU A 25 -4.60 -7.45 -12.23
CA GLU A 25 -3.68 -7.06 -13.29
C GLU A 25 -2.34 -6.59 -12.73
N ARG A 26 -1.24 -6.87 -13.45
CA ARG A 26 0.09 -6.35 -13.13
C ARG A 26 0.31 -4.96 -13.71
N VAL A 27 1.04 -4.13 -12.97
CA VAL A 27 1.60 -2.89 -13.53
C VAL A 27 2.47 -3.27 -14.74
N GLY A 28 2.23 -2.61 -15.88
CA GLY A 28 2.89 -2.91 -17.16
C GLY A 28 2.27 -4.01 -18.02
N ALA A 29 1.21 -4.69 -17.58
CA ALA A 29 0.58 -5.79 -18.33
C ALA A 29 -0.47 -5.34 -19.38
N GLY A 30 -0.82 -4.04 -19.46
CA GLY A 30 -1.83 -3.55 -20.41
C GLY A 30 -1.76 -2.04 -20.68
N HIS A 31 -1.88 -1.68 -21.97
CA HIS A 31 -1.86 -0.34 -22.59
C HIS A 31 -0.50 0.39 -22.71
N ASP A 32 -0.33 1.00 -23.90
CA ASP A 32 0.85 1.64 -24.53
C ASP A 32 2.25 1.38 -23.94
N ARG A 33 3.03 0.59 -24.68
CA ARG A 33 4.38 0.08 -24.35
C ARG A 33 5.50 1.15 -24.38
N GLY A 34 5.22 2.38 -23.99
CA GLY A 34 6.21 3.46 -24.01
C GLY A 34 7.31 3.25 -22.98
N ASP A 35 6.93 3.14 -21.71
CA ASP A 35 7.85 3.48 -20.60
C ASP A 35 7.78 2.51 -19.40
N VAL A 36 7.47 1.23 -19.62
CA VAL A 36 7.52 0.22 -18.53
C VAL A 36 8.62 -0.78 -18.86
N ASP A 37 9.60 -0.93 -17.96
CA ASP A 37 10.60 -1.99 -18.09
C ASP A 37 9.89 -3.34 -17.95
N ALA A 38 9.62 -3.98 -19.09
CA ALA A 38 8.93 -5.26 -19.16
C ALA A 38 9.66 -6.39 -18.41
N ALA A 39 10.95 -6.21 -18.08
CA ALA A 39 11.71 -7.16 -17.27
C ALA A 39 11.48 -6.98 -15.77
N ASN A 40 11.13 -5.76 -15.31
CA ASN A 40 11.07 -5.41 -13.89
C ASN A 40 9.69 -4.94 -13.41
N GLY A 41 8.73 -4.71 -14.32
CA GLY A 41 7.37 -4.27 -13.98
C GLY A 41 7.29 -2.85 -13.40
N THR A 42 8.36 -2.06 -13.55
CA THR A 42 8.48 -0.70 -13.02
C THR A 42 8.26 0.34 -14.11
N ASN A 43 7.55 1.42 -13.78
CA ASN A 43 7.49 2.61 -14.63
C ASN A 43 8.91 3.18 -14.78
N ALA A 44 9.49 3.11 -15.97
CA ALA A 44 10.84 3.60 -16.27
C ALA A 44 10.98 5.11 -16.04
N ASP A 45 9.86 5.84 -16.10
CA ASP A 45 9.77 7.29 -15.96
C ASP A 45 9.31 7.76 -14.56
N GLY A 46 9.09 6.84 -13.61
CA GLY A 46 8.50 7.16 -12.31
C GLY A 46 6.98 7.41 -12.35
N GLY A 47 6.41 7.95 -11.27
CA GLY A 47 4.97 8.26 -11.17
C GLY A 47 4.13 7.25 -10.39
N VAL A 48 2.83 7.52 -10.28
CA VAL A 48 1.87 6.76 -9.46
C VAL A 48 0.91 5.97 -10.35
N THR A 49 0.79 4.67 -10.10
CA THR A 49 -0.25 3.83 -10.73
C THR A 49 -1.36 3.56 -9.72
N ILE A 50 -2.61 3.76 -10.13
CA ILE A 50 -3.78 3.54 -9.27
C ILE A 50 -4.28 2.10 -9.46
N LEU A 51 -4.52 1.40 -8.36
CA LEU A 51 -5.21 0.12 -8.37
C LEU A 51 -6.71 0.35 -8.13
N ASP A 52 -7.55 -0.11 -9.05
CA ASP A 52 -9.00 -0.19 -8.84
C ASP A 52 -9.35 -1.48 -8.08
N ALA A 53 -9.54 -1.35 -6.77
CA ALA A 53 -9.77 -2.45 -5.84
C ALA A 53 -10.82 -2.10 -4.76
N PRO A 54 -11.43 -3.10 -4.11
CA PRO A 54 -12.18 -2.89 -2.88
C PRO A 54 -11.32 -2.20 -1.81
N SER A 55 -11.95 -1.39 -0.97
CA SER A 55 -11.24 -0.58 0.04
C SER A 55 -10.86 -1.34 1.31
N ARG A 56 -11.30 -2.60 1.45
CA ARG A 56 -10.96 -3.43 2.61
C ARG A 56 -9.50 -3.83 2.51
N VAL A 57 -8.73 -3.62 3.58
CA VAL A 57 -7.26 -3.75 3.55
C VAL A 57 -6.78 -5.12 3.08
N GLU A 58 -7.44 -6.22 3.46
CA GLU A 58 -7.04 -7.58 3.08
C GLU A 58 -7.24 -7.82 1.58
N GLU A 59 -8.28 -7.23 0.99
CA GLU A 59 -8.54 -7.29 -0.45
C GLU A 59 -7.59 -6.37 -1.20
N ALA A 60 -7.43 -5.12 -0.75
CA ALA A 60 -6.55 -4.13 -1.34
C ALA A 60 -5.08 -4.60 -1.33
N ALA A 61 -4.58 -5.14 -0.21
CA ALA A 61 -3.23 -5.68 -0.10
C ALA A 61 -3.01 -6.86 -1.06
N THR A 62 -4.00 -7.75 -1.20
CA THR A 62 -3.95 -8.84 -2.17
C THR A 62 -3.90 -8.30 -3.61
N GLY A 63 -4.68 -7.26 -3.92
CA GLY A 63 -4.66 -6.60 -5.22
C GLY A 63 -3.32 -5.92 -5.52
N LEU A 64 -2.73 -5.24 -4.52
CA LEU A 64 -1.41 -4.60 -4.64
C LEU A 64 -0.30 -5.65 -4.85
N ALA A 65 -0.33 -6.74 -4.08
CA ALA A 65 0.60 -7.85 -4.26
C ALA A 65 0.46 -8.47 -5.67
N ALA A 66 -0.77 -8.68 -6.15
CA ALA A 66 -1.03 -9.17 -7.50
C ALA A 66 -0.56 -8.18 -8.57
N ALA A 67 -0.62 -6.87 -8.30
CA ALA A 67 -0.14 -5.82 -9.18
C ALA A 67 1.39 -5.75 -9.27
N GLY A 68 2.11 -6.37 -8.34
CA GLY A 68 3.57 -6.43 -8.30
C GLY A 68 4.21 -5.60 -7.18
N ALA A 69 3.43 -5.13 -6.19
CA ALA A 69 3.99 -4.43 -5.04
C ALA A 69 4.87 -5.37 -4.19
N HIS A 70 6.04 -4.88 -3.77
CA HIS A 70 6.95 -5.61 -2.90
C HIS A 70 6.73 -5.29 -1.41
N LEU A 71 6.15 -4.13 -1.12
CA LEU A 71 5.78 -3.66 0.21
C LEU A 71 4.38 -3.03 0.15
N VAL A 72 3.62 -3.14 1.23
CA VAL A 72 2.34 -2.45 1.39
C VAL A 72 2.43 -1.50 2.58
N LEU A 73 2.21 -0.22 2.31
CA LEU A 73 2.10 0.80 3.35
C LEU A 73 0.62 0.98 3.73
N HIS A 74 0.28 0.67 4.97
CA HIS A 74 -1.07 0.81 5.50
C HIS A 74 -1.13 1.96 6.51
N VAL A 75 -1.67 3.10 6.05
CA VAL A 75 -2.02 4.22 6.92
C VAL A 75 -3.31 3.87 7.66
N THR A 76 -3.24 3.74 8.99
CA THR A 76 -4.39 3.29 9.80
C THR A 76 -4.70 4.28 10.91
N GLY A 77 -5.98 4.61 11.09
CA GLY A 77 -6.48 5.41 12.20
C GLY A 77 -7.35 4.62 13.18
N GLN A 78 -7.44 3.29 13.03
CA GLN A 78 -8.19 2.41 13.94
C GLN A 78 -7.31 1.25 14.45
N GLY A 79 -6.06 1.17 14.00
CA GLY A 79 -5.16 0.09 14.41
C GLY A 79 -5.58 -1.28 13.88
N THR A 80 -6.10 -1.35 12.64
CA THR A 80 -6.53 -2.65 12.07
C THR A 80 -5.34 -3.61 11.99
N PRO A 81 -5.41 -4.80 12.61
CA PRO A 81 -4.32 -5.77 12.60
C PRO A 81 -4.28 -6.51 11.26
N ALA A 82 -3.90 -5.79 10.21
CA ALA A 82 -3.77 -6.33 8.87
C ALA A 82 -2.32 -6.76 8.61
N GLY A 83 -2.17 -7.92 7.98
CA GLY A 83 -0.91 -8.42 7.43
C GLY A 83 -1.14 -8.96 6.01
N HIS A 84 -0.17 -9.69 5.49
CA HIS A 84 -0.31 -10.41 4.23
C HIS A 84 0.75 -11.52 4.15
N PRO A 85 0.43 -12.72 3.63
CA PRO A 85 1.38 -13.84 3.64
C PRO A 85 2.50 -13.73 2.60
N VAL A 86 2.39 -12.81 1.64
CA VAL A 86 3.32 -12.68 0.49
C VAL A 86 4.13 -11.38 0.51
N VAL A 87 3.60 -10.30 1.07
CA VAL A 87 4.24 -8.98 1.05
C VAL A 87 4.23 -8.38 2.45
N PRO A 88 5.33 -7.77 2.93
CA PRO A 88 5.33 -7.07 4.20
C PRO A 88 4.30 -5.94 4.21
N VAL A 89 3.53 -5.85 5.30
CA VAL A 89 2.57 -4.76 5.55
C VAL A 89 3.14 -3.87 6.65
N VAL A 90 3.61 -2.69 6.27
CA VAL A 90 4.14 -1.66 7.17
C VAL A 90 3.00 -0.75 7.59
N LYS A 91 2.74 -0.64 8.89
CA LYS A 91 1.63 0.14 9.44
C LYS A 91 2.12 1.45 10.01
N LEU A 92 1.52 2.57 9.63
CA LEU A 92 1.76 3.87 10.26
C LEU A 92 0.46 4.53 10.71
N SER A 93 0.54 5.33 11.76
CA SER A 93 -0.59 6.10 12.27
C SER A 93 -0.15 7.50 12.65
N GLY A 94 -1.00 8.49 12.37
CA GLY A 94 -0.91 9.84 12.96
C GLY A 94 -1.97 10.08 14.04
N ASP A 95 -2.80 9.07 14.35
CA ASP A 95 -3.88 9.15 15.32
C ASP A 95 -3.39 8.77 16.72
N ALA A 96 -3.43 9.74 17.64
CA ALA A 96 -2.88 9.59 19.00
C ALA A 96 -3.56 8.47 19.80
N ASP A 97 -4.87 8.29 19.62
CA ASP A 97 -5.65 7.26 20.32
C ASP A 97 -5.25 5.87 19.83
N THR A 98 -5.09 5.69 18.52
CA THR A 98 -4.60 4.45 17.91
C THR A 98 -3.19 4.11 18.39
N LEU A 99 -2.29 5.09 18.39
CA LEU A 99 -0.90 4.90 18.83
C LEU A 99 -0.82 4.52 20.32
N ALA A 100 -1.72 5.04 21.15
CA ALA A 100 -1.81 4.67 22.56
C ALA A 100 -2.48 3.30 22.78
N ALA A 101 -3.46 2.95 21.94
CA ALA A 101 -4.24 1.72 22.09
C ALA A 101 -3.49 0.48 21.59
N VAL A 102 -2.75 0.59 20.48
CA VAL A 102 -2.06 -0.52 19.82
C VAL A 102 -0.62 -0.17 19.43
N PRO A 103 0.23 0.32 20.36
CA PRO A 103 1.58 0.79 20.05
C PRO A 103 2.45 -0.30 19.43
N ASP A 104 2.28 -1.56 19.85
CA ASP A 104 3.07 -2.70 19.35
C ASP A 104 2.66 -3.14 17.93
N ASP A 105 1.54 -2.63 17.41
CA ASP A 105 1.05 -2.94 16.07
C ASP A 105 1.32 -1.84 15.04
N ILE A 106 1.97 -0.73 15.42
CA ILE A 106 2.30 0.37 14.52
C ILE A 106 3.82 0.42 14.33
N ASP A 107 4.28 0.40 13.08
CA ASP A 107 5.70 0.46 12.74
C ASP A 107 6.26 1.89 12.82
N LEU A 108 5.41 2.90 12.58
CA LEU A 108 5.83 4.32 12.57
C LEU A 108 4.76 5.27 13.13
N ASP A 109 5.15 6.13 14.07
CA ASP A 109 4.35 7.26 14.55
C ASP A 109 4.56 8.48 13.62
N ALA A 110 3.58 8.76 12.77
CA ALA A 110 3.65 9.83 11.78
C ALA A 110 3.48 11.24 12.38
N ARG A 111 3.34 11.37 13.70
CA ARG A 111 3.35 12.68 14.39
C ARG A 111 4.77 13.11 14.74
N GLU A 112 5.69 12.15 14.84
CA GLU A 112 7.09 12.38 15.23
C GLU A 112 8.05 12.11 14.06
N ALA A 113 7.71 11.18 13.18
CA ALA A 113 8.52 10.81 12.02
C ALA A 113 8.32 11.75 10.82
N ASP A 114 9.39 11.94 10.05
CA ASP A 114 9.34 12.63 8.76
C ASP A 114 9.46 11.65 7.57
N ALA A 115 9.66 12.20 6.37
CA ALA A 115 9.79 11.40 5.15
C ALA A 115 11.08 10.56 5.11
N ASP A 116 12.18 11.05 5.70
CA ASP A 116 13.46 10.35 5.71
C ASP A 116 13.40 9.15 6.68
N ASP A 117 12.69 9.30 7.80
CA ASP A 117 12.40 8.21 8.73
C ASP A 117 11.55 7.11 8.06
N LEU A 118 10.52 7.50 7.32
CA LEU A 118 9.68 6.56 6.58
C LEU A 118 10.49 5.83 5.49
N GLU A 119 11.30 6.55 4.71
CA GLU A 119 12.17 5.95 3.70
C GLU A 119 13.13 4.94 4.33
N SER A 120 13.77 5.31 5.43
CA SER A 120 14.70 4.44 6.16
C SER A 120 14.02 3.16 6.66
N LEU A 121 12.81 3.27 7.21
CA LEU A 121 12.02 2.11 7.63
C LEU A 121 11.67 1.21 6.45
N LEU A 122 11.20 1.78 5.33
CA LEU A 122 10.82 1.00 4.15
C LEU A 122 12.02 0.28 3.54
N LEU A 123 13.20 0.92 3.50
CA LEU A 123 14.44 0.30 3.05
C LEU A 123 14.88 -0.83 3.97
N ALA A 124 14.79 -0.66 5.29
CA ALA A 124 15.12 -1.72 6.24
C ALA A 124 14.21 -2.95 6.06
N VAL A 125 12.90 -2.75 5.89
CA VAL A 125 11.96 -3.84 5.63
C VAL A 125 12.22 -4.50 4.27
N ALA A 126 12.56 -3.71 3.24
CA ALA A 126 12.97 -4.26 1.95
C ALA A 126 14.26 -5.10 2.03
N ASP A 127 15.18 -4.76 2.94
CA ASP A 127 16.42 -5.50 3.21
C ASP A 127 16.20 -6.75 4.09
N GLY A 128 14.97 -6.95 4.59
CA GLY A 128 14.54 -8.17 5.28
C GLY A 128 14.22 -8.00 6.77
N ASP A 129 14.24 -6.78 7.30
CA ASP A 129 13.68 -6.52 8.63
C ASP A 129 12.17 -6.77 8.61
N ARG A 130 11.66 -7.39 9.69
CA ARG A 130 10.24 -7.75 9.79
C ARG A 130 9.41 -6.56 10.22
N ALA A 131 8.30 -6.29 9.54
CA ALA A 131 7.27 -5.35 10.03
C ALA A 131 6.52 -5.92 11.26
N CYS A 132 5.81 -5.08 12.02
CA CYS A 132 4.96 -5.47 13.17
C CYS A 132 4.03 -6.63 12.80
N ALA A 133 3.36 -6.54 11.65
CA ALA A 133 2.44 -7.57 11.17
C ALA A 133 3.12 -8.95 11.04
N GLU A 134 4.34 -8.99 10.52
CA GLU A 134 5.10 -10.22 10.34
C GLU A 134 5.62 -10.78 11.67
N ARG A 135 6.05 -9.91 12.60
CA ARG A 135 6.46 -10.31 13.95
C ARG A 135 5.30 -10.95 14.72
N HIS A 136 4.09 -10.45 14.51
CA HIS A 136 2.86 -10.98 15.11
C HIS A 136 2.26 -12.17 14.34
N GLY A 137 2.80 -12.51 13.17
CA GLY A 137 2.32 -13.62 12.35
C GLY A 137 0.96 -13.36 11.67
N LEU A 138 0.60 -12.09 11.45
CA LEU A 138 -0.62 -11.69 10.76
C LEU A 138 -0.47 -12.00 9.26
N THR A 139 -1.30 -12.90 8.76
CA THR A 139 -1.21 -13.44 7.39
C THR A 139 -2.57 -13.54 6.71
N GLU A 140 -3.58 -12.88 7.29
CA GLU A 140 -4.92 -12.82 6.75
C GLU A 140 -4.91 -12.05 5.43
N PHE A 141 -5.52 -12.65 4.41
CA PHE A 141 -5.69 -12.04 3.10
C PHE A 141 -7.08 -12.39 2.56
N ALA A 142 -7.57 -11.58 1.63
CA ALA A 142 -8.86 -11.80 1.01
C ALA A 142 -8.78 -11.53 -0.50
N ILE A 143 -9.46 -12.35 -1.29
CA ILE A 143 -9.59 -12.14 -2.73
C ILE A 143 -10.94 -11.49 -2.99
N ALA A 144 -10.93 -10.38 -3.72
CA ALA A 144 -12.14 -9.71 -4.16
C ALA A 144 -13.03 -10.69 -4.93
N ARG A 145 -14.26 -10.88 -4.45
CA ARG A 145 -15.24 -11.76 -5.11
C ARG A 145 -16.20 -10.95 -5.96
N ALA A 146 -16.26 -11.27 -7.25
CA ALA A 146 -17.34 -10.83 -8.11
C ALA A 146 -18.52 -11.84 -8.02
N GLY A 147 -19.57 -11.49 -7.28
CA GLY A 147 -20.84 -12.24 -7.25
C GLY A 147 -21.10 -13.11 -6.00
N PRO A 148 -22.30 -13.74 -5.92
CA PRO A 148 -22.75 -14.49 -4.74
C PRO A 148 -22.04 -15.85 -4.59
N SER A 149 -22.04 -16.39 -3.37
CA SER A 149 -21.65 -17.78 -3.09
C SER A 149 -22.88 -18.67 -3.31
N THR A 150 -22.82 -19.55 -4.30
CA THR A 150 -23.84 -20.57 -4.57
C THR A 150 -23.32 -21.95 -4.26
#